data_AF-A0A497M933-F1
#
_entry.id   AF-A0A497M933-F1
#
_cell.length_a   1.000
_cell.length_b   1.000
_cell.length_c   1.000
_cell.angle_alpha   90.00
_cell.angle_beta   90.00
_cell.angle_gamma   90.00
#
_symmetry.space_group_name_H-M   'P 1'
#
loop_
_entity.id
_entity.type
_entity.pdbx_description
1 polymer ?
#
loop_
_entity_poly.entity_id
_entity_poly.type
_entity_poly.pdbx_seq_one_letter_code
_entity_poly.pdbx_strand_id
1 'polypeptide(L)'
;MGVLSRSELVFVLTVLAVLLILLIFFVIPRAGGGAFVVAFSDRGDINGDGKGEYIDGLDNLRIGDRGNLFMAQLSGETSRYVYIRFEDMSWRDEDLKPVDPQLPSSQYQLVLMIYLHGATLRTMDVGLSYEPSIWIVAVDTGQNASYGLLRSPVELSDVRFFTLNSTPATPPPQLYNVGYAHFTRVEENRWVFEADAWFLLLKGTEEYYVKLSFETDIEYRKL
;
A
#
# COMPACT_ATOMS: atom_id res chain seq x y z
N MET A 1 6.73 -28.28 19.88
CA MET A 1 6.31 -27.47 18.72
C MET A 1 5.31 -26.45 19.23
N GLY A 2 5.71 -25.18 19.35
CA GLY A 2 4.79 -24.12 19.74
C GLY A 2 3.86 -23.78 18.58
N VAL A 3 2.55 -23.68 18.85
CA VAL A 3 1.57 -23.19 17.87
C VAL A 3 1.80 -21.69 17.76
N LEU A 4 2.09 -21.20 16.55
CA LEU A 4 2.21 -19.76 16.29
C LEU A 4 0.90 -19.06 16.65
N SER A 5 1.00 -17.91 17.31
CA SER A 5 -0.16 -17.04 17.51
C SER A 5 -0.68 -16.53 16.16
N ARG A 6 -1.94 -16.08 16.14
CA ARG A 6 -2.59 -15.55 14.92
C ARG A 6 -1.77 -14.40 14.30
N SER A 7 -1.24 -13.50 15.12
CA SER A 7 -0.43 -12.36 14.66
C SER A 7 0.93 -12.79 14.11
N GLU A 8 1.62 -13.74 14.74
CA GLU A 8 2.88 -14.29 14.23
C GLU A 8 2.69 -15.02 12.90
N LEU A 9 1.61 -15.79 12.77
CA LEU A 9 1.28 -16.47 11.53
C LEU A 9 0.97 -15.46 10.41
N VAL A 10 0.20 -14.43 10.71
CA VAL A 10 -0.13 -13.34 9.76
C VAL A 10 1.15 -12.62 9.32
N PHE A 11 2.04 -12.28 10.26
CA PHE A 11 3.31 -11.61 9.95
C PHE A 11 4.22 -12.45 9.06
N VAL A 12 4.42 -13.74 9.37
CA VAL A 12 5.29 -14.62 8.56
C VAL A 12 4.72 -14.83 7.16
N LEU A 13 3.42 -15.09 7.06
CA LEU A 13 2.75 -15.28 5.76
C LEU A 13 2.78 -14.01 4.92
N THR A 14 2.62 -12.85 5.56
CA THR A 14 2.76 -11.53 4.94
C THR A 14 4.13 -11.36 4.30
N VAL A 15 5.20 -11.59 5.07
CA VAL A 15 6.57 -11.43 4.58
C VAL A 15 6.83 -12.35 3.39
N LEU A 16 6.39 -13.61 3.46
CA LEU A 16 6.55 -14.58 2.37
C LEU A 16 5.76 -14.19 1.11
N ALA A 17 4.52 -13.69 1.27
CA ALA A 17 3.71 -13.23 0.15
C ALA A 17 4.36 -12.02 -0.55
N VAL A 18 4.83 -11.03 0.21
CA VAL A 18 5.54 -9.88 -0.33
C VAL A 18 6.80 -10.32 -1.08
N LEU A 19 7.61 -11.21 -0.50
CA LEU A 19 8.82 -11.73 -1.15
C LEU A 19 8.51 -12.46 -2.47
N LEU A 20 7.44 -13.26 -2.52
CA LEU A 20 7.02 -13.95 -3.74
C LEU A 20 6.53 -12.98 -4.82
N ILE A 21 5.77 -11.95 -4.43
CA ILE A 21 5.29 -10.93 -5.36
C ILE A 21 6.46 -10.13 -5.91
N LEU A 22 7.42 -9.74 -5.06
CA LEU A 22 8.65 -9.09 -5.51
C LEU A 22 9.37 -9.99 -6.52
N LEU A 23 9.61 -11.27 -6.20
CA LEU A 23 10.25 -12.22 -7.12
C LEU A 23 9.54 -12.29 -8.47
N ILE A 24 8.21 -12.31 -8.45
CA ILE A 24 7.37 -12.35 -9.65
C ILE A 24 7.55 -11.09 -10.51
N PHE A 25 7.59 -9.91 -9.92
CA PHE A 25 7.80 -8.65 -10.64
C PHE A 25 9.25 -8.48 -11.11
N PHE A 26 10.24 -9.12 -10.47
CA PHE A 26 11.65 -9.03 -10.82
C PHE A 26 12.14 -10.01 -11.90
N VAL A 27 11.54 -11.20 -12.01
CA VAL A 27 12.04 -12.27 -12.90
C VAL A 27 11.49 -12.16 -14.33
N ILE A 28 10.34 -11.50 -14.53
CA ILE A 28 9.70 -11.44 -15.86
C ILE A 28 10.08 -10.11 -16.55
N PRO A 29 10.73 -10.16 -17.73
CA PRO A 29 11.11 -8.95 -18.45
C PRO A 29 9.90 -8.12 -18.87
N ARG A 30 10.06 -6.78 -18.85
CA ARG A 30 9.05 -5.81 -19.27
C ARG A 30 8.63 -6.08 -20.72
N ALA A 31 7.37 -6.42 -20.94
CA ALA A 31 6.78 -6.46 -22.27
C ALA A 31 6.00 -5.14 -22.51
N GLY A 32 6.69 -4.09 -22.95
CA GLY A 32 6.01 -2.83 -23.28
C GLY A 32 6.95 -1.70 -23.70
N GLY A 33 6.47 -0.84 -24.60
CA GLY A 33 7.13 0.41 -25.01
C GLY A 33 6.59 1.61 -24.25
N GLY A 34 6.47 1.53 -22.92
CA GLY A 34 5.92 2.60 -22.08
C GLY A 34 6.29 2.40 -20.62
N ALA A 35 6.05 3.41 -19.78
CA ALA A 35 6.40 3.41 -18.36
C ALA A 35 5.24 3.92 -17.50
N PHE A 36 5.06 3.30 -16.33
CA PHE A 36 4.20 3.88 -15.31
C PHE A 36 4.91 5.03 -14.59
N VAL A 37 4.14 6.03 -14.21
CA VAL A 37 4.57 7.21 -13.48
C VAL A 37 3.66 7.35 -12.27
N VAL A 38 4.26 7.64 -11.12
CA VAL A 38 3.54 7.86 -9.86
C VAL A 38 3.93 9.23 -9.32
N ALA A 39 2.97 9.97 -8.79
CA ALA A 39 3.21 11.22 -8.09
C ALA A 39 2.36 11.26 -6.82
N PHE A 40 2.99 11.56 -5.68
CA PHE A 40 2.29 11.80 -4.43
C PHE A 40 1.93 13.29 -4.33
N SER A 41 0.71 13.56 -3.89
CA SER A 41 0.28 14.93 -3.61
C SER A 41 1.09 15.55 -2.47
N ASP A 42 1.33 16.86 -2.56
CA ASP A 42 1.91 17.64 -1.46
C ASP A 42 0.89 17.87 -0.33
N ARG A 43 -0.37 17.49 -0.55
CA ARG A 43 -1.46 17.56 0.43
C ARG A 43 -1.65 16.18 1.06
N GLY A 44 -1.55 16.13 2.38
CA GLY A 44 -1.75 14.92 3.17
C GLY A 44 -0.49 14.44 3.88
N ASP A 45 -0.57 13.20 4.33
CA ASP A 45 0.30 12.56 5.30
C ASP A 45 1.49 11.82 4.66
N ILE A 46 1.41 11.54 3.36
CA ILE A 46 2.48 10.95 2.54
C ILE A 46 2.81 11.92 1.41
N ASN A 47 4.04 12.42 1.37
CA ASN A 47 4.50 13.37 0.37
C ASN A 47 5.70 12.85 -0.40
N GLY A 48 5.85 13.30 -1.65
CA GLY A 48 7.02 12.97 -2.45
C GLY A 48 8.32 13.56 -1.89
N ASP A 49 9.47 13.11 -2.39
CA ASP A 49 10.80 13.62 -2.00
C ASP A 49 11.18 14.97 -2.61
N GLY A 50 10.26 15.62 -3.34
CA GLY A 50 10.50 16.90 -4.01
C GLY A 50 11.40 16.81 -5.25
N LYS A 51 11.83 15.61 -5.68
CA LYS A 51 12.68 15.42 -6.87
C LYS A 51 11.89 15.18 -8.16
N GLY A 52 10.58 15.37 -8.12
CA GLY A 52 9.66 15.11 -9.24
C GLY A 52 9.06 13.70 -9.20
N GLU A 53 8.50 13.29 -10.33
CA GLU A 53 7.72 12.05 -10.45
C GLU A 53 8.57 10.78 -10.26
N TYR A 54 7.92 9.70 -9.83
CA TYR A 54 8.49 8.36 -9.71
C TYR A 54 8.18 7.60 -10.99
N ILE A 55 9.21 7.34 -11.82
CA ILE A 55 9.03 6.76 -13.15
C ILE A 55 9.59 5.34 -13.17
N ASP A 56 8.79 4.40 -13.69
CA ASP A 56 9.19 3.01 -13.83
C ASP A 56 10.51 2.87 -14.61
N GLY A 57 11.50 2.20 -14.00
CA GLY A 57 12.81 1.99 -14.62
C GLY A 57 13.82 3.13 -14.46
N LEU A 58 13.44 4.28 -13.90
CA LEU A 58 14.38 5.30 -13.43
C LEU A 58 14.66 5.12 -11.94
N ASP A 59 15.81 5.57 -11.46
CA ASP A 59 16.22 5.50 -10.04
C ASP A 59 16.03 4.12 -9.38
N ASN A 60 16.20 3.04 -10.17
CA ASN A 60 15.94 1.65 -9.78
C ASN A 60 14.51 1.34 -9.32
N LEU A 61 13.54 2.18 -9.72
CA LEU A 61 12.13 2.00 -9.39
C LEU A 61 11.49 0.90 -10.26
N ARG A 62 10.54 0.19 -9.65
CA ARG A 62 9.69 -0.81 -10.32
C ARG A 62 8.23 -0.47 -10.07
N ILE A 63 7.52 -0.09 -11.12
CA ILE A 63 6.12 0.32 -11.06
C ILE A 63 5.37 -0.39 -12.19
N GLY A 64 4.27 -1.06 -11.87
CA GLY A 64 3.51 -1.79 -12.87
C GLY A 64 2.24 -2.43 -12.37
N ASP A 65 1.47 -2.96 -13.32
CA ASP A 65 0.27 -3.74 -13.07
C ASP A 65 0.49 -5.21 -13.44
N ARG A 66 -0.15 -6.11 -12.69
CA ARG A 66 -0.29 -7.52 -13.05
C ARG A 66 -1.66 -8.02 -12.67
N GLY A 67 -2.51 -8.26 -13.67
CA GLY A 67 -3.89 -8.64 -13.44
C GLY A 67 -4.60 -7.53 -12.66
N ASN A 68 -5.09 -7.86 -11.47
CA ASN A 68 -5.79 -6.92 -10.61
C ASN A 68 -4.91 -6.27 -9.53
N LEU A 69 -3.60 -6.49 -9.56
CA LEU A 69 -2.63 -5.88 -8.65
C LEU A 69 -1.86 -4.77 -9.37
N PHE A 70 -1.86 -3.57 -8.82
CA PHE A 70 -0.88 -2.53 -9.10
C PHE A 70 0.18 -2.51 -8.00
N MET A 71 1.43 -2.25 -8.39
CA MET A 71 2.55 -2.09 -7.47
C MET A 71 3.41 -0.90 -7.87
N ALA A 72 3.80 -0.09 -6.89
CA ALA A 72 4.89 0.87 -6.98
C ALA A 72 5.92 0.55 -5.89
N GLN A 73 7.05 -0.02 -6.30
CA GLN A 73 8.20 -0.30 -5.43
C GLN A 73 9.21 0.83 -5.52
N LEU A 74 9.26 1.59 -4.44
CA LEU A 74 10.17 2.69 -4.15
C LEU A 74 11.08 2.28 -2.97
N SER A 75 11.56 1.03 -2.97
CA SER A 75 12.40 0.46 -1.91
C SER A 75 13.51 -0.45 -2.46
N GLY A 76 14.56 -0.66 -1.67
CA GLY A 76 15.75 -1.42 -2.04
C GLY A 76 16.86 -0.51 -2.57
N GLU A 77 17.36 -0.77 -3.79
CA GLU A 77 18.48 -0.04 -4.40
C GLU A 77 18.12 1.37 -4.92
N THR A 78 16.92 1.86 -4.62
CA THR A 78 16.51 3.22 -5.00
C THR A 78 17.01 4.27 -4.02
N SER A 79 17.31 5.48 -4.53
CA SER A 79 17.62 6.66 -3.71
C SER A 79 16.42 7.58 -3.50
N ARG A 80 15.23 7.13 -3.91
CA ARG A 80 13.96 7.85 -3.79
C ARG A 80 13.25 7.45 -2.51
N TYR A 81 12.62 8.43 -1.88
CA TYR A 81 11.90 8.27 -0.62
C TYR A 81 10.56 8.97 -0.71
N VAL A 82 9.68 8.75 0.25
CA VAL A 82 8.54 9.61 0.56
C VAL A 82 8.68 10.09 1.99
N TYR A 83 8.19 11.28 2.30
CA TYR A 83 8.08 11.75 3.66
C TYR A 83 6.72 11.34 4.24
N ILE A 84 6.71 10.67 5.39
CA ILE A 84 5.48 10.24 6.07
C ILE A 84 5.38 10.93 7.43
N ARG A 85 4.26 11.61 7.69
CA ARG A 85 4.03 12.45 8.88
C ARG A 85 3.40 11.68 10.05
N PHE A 86 3.98 10.55 10.44
CA PHE A 86 3.36 9.66 11.42
C PHE A 86 3.01 10.34 12.75
N GLU A 87 3.78 11.34 13.18
CA GLU A 87 3.53 12.03 14.45
C GLU A 87 2.33 13.00 14.41
N ASP A 88 1.92 13.44 13.22
CA ASP A 88 0.75 14.32 13.02
C ASP A 88 -0.56 13.51 12.92
N MET A 89 -0.47 12.19 12.79
CA MET A 89 -1.62 11.30 12.54
C MET A 89 -2.35 10.91 13.84
N SER A 90 -3.58 10.44 13.67
CA SER A 90 -4.34 9.84 14.78
C SER A 90 -4.03 8.35 14.92
N TRP A 91 -3.76 7.92 16.15
CA TRP A 91 -3.37 6.55 16.47
C TRP A 91 -4.32 5.89 17.47
N ARG A 92 -4.50 4.57 17.34
CA ARG A 92 -5.22 3.73 18.29
C ARG A 92 -4.51 2.39 18.50
N ASP A 93 -4.68 1.80 19.69
CA ASP A 93 -4.24 0.43 19.99
C ASP A 93 -5.27 -0.62 19.54
N GLU A 94 -4.98 -1.90 19.82
CA GLU A 94 -5.87 -3.05 19.53
C GLU A 94 -7.26 -2.92 20.17
N ASP A 95 -7.35 -2.24 21.33
CA ASP A 95 -8.59 -1.93 22.04
C ASP A 95 -9.31 -0.68 21.50
N LEU A 96 -8.80 -0.09 20.42
CA LEU A 96 -9.27 1.13 19.79
C LEU A 96 -9.13 2.39 20.67
N LYS A 97 -8.31 2.36 21.72
CA LYS A 97 -8.04 3.52 22.57
C LYS A 97 -7.00 4.42 21.90
N PRO A 98 -7.13 5.75 22.03
CA PRO A 98 -6.10 6.67 21.54
C PRO A 98 -4.74 6.39 22.19
N VAL A 99 -3.68 6.40 21.39
CA VAL A 99 -2.29 6.24 21.85
C VAL A 99 -1.39 7.26 21.17
N ASP A 100 -0.17 7.43 21.68
CA ASP A 100 0.85 8.25 21.04
C ASP A 100 1.33 7.62 19.71
N PRO A 101 1.91 8.42 18.80
CA PRO A 101 2.47 7.91 17.55
C PRO A 101 3.48 6.78 17.76
N GLN A 102 3.33 5.70 16.98
CA GLN A 102 4.16 4.50 17.12
C GLN A 102 5.38 4.48 16.20
N LEU A 103 5.41 5.40 15.23
CA LEU A 103 6.46 5.57 14.23
C LEU A 103 6.82 7.06 14.13
N PRO A 104 8.09 7.41 13.90
CA PRO A 104 8.52 8.80 13.76
C PRO A 104 8.09 9.40 12.41
N SER A 105 7.94 10.71 12.33
CA SER A 105 7.81 11.37 11.02
C SER A 105 9.18 11.43 10.35
N SER A 106 9.33 10.80 9.19
CA SER A 106 10.65 10.67 8.54
C SER A 106 10.54 10.37 7.05
N GLN A 107 11.69 10.23 6.40
CA GLN A 107 11.82 9.72 5.04
C GLN A 107 11.79 8.20 5.07
N TYR A 108 10.87 7.62 4.30
CA TYR A 108 10.70 6.18 4.14
C TYR A 108 10.87 5.80 2.68
N GLN A 109 11.52 4.66 2.43
CA GLN A 109 11.28 3.95 1.18
C GLN A 109 9.90 3.29 1.26
N LEU A 110 9.22 3.16 0.12
CA LEU A 110 7.81 2.76 0.11
C LEU A 110 7.57 1.61 -0.87
N VAL A 111 6.78 0.61 -0.48
CA VAL A 111 6.10 -0.28 -1.43
C VAL A 111 4.61 -0.03 -1.32
N LEU A 112 3.98 0.45 -2.39
CA LEU A 112 2.53 0.59 -2.49
C LEU A 112 1.98 -0.54 -3.35
N MET A 113 1.00 -1.26 -2.83
CA MET A 113 0.25 -2.28 -3.54
C MET A 113 -1.24 -1.98 -3.45
N ILE A 114 -1.90 -1.99 -4.61
CA ILE A 114 -3.34 -1.75 -4.74
C ILE A 114 -3.94 -2.95 -5.46
N TYR A 115 -4.83 -3.66 -4.78
CA TYR A 115 -5.53 -4.80 -5.31
C TYR A 115 -6.99 -4.44 -5.60
N LEU A 116 -7.43 -4.71 -6.83
CA LEU A 116 -8.78 -4.44 -7.28
C LEU A 116 -9.64 -5.71 -7.26
N HIS A 117 -10.81 -5.59 -6.64
CA HIS A 117 -11.79 -6.67 -6.57
C HIS A 117 -12.62 -6.70 -7.86
N GLY A 118 -12.41 -7.73 -8.69
CA GLY A 118 -13.19 -7.94 -9.92
C GLY A 118 -12.84 -7.04 -11.10
N ALA A 119 -11.77 -6.23 -11.00
CA ALA A 119 -11.30 -5.36 -12.08
C ALA A 119 -9.77 -5.39 -12.19
N THR A 120 -9.25 -4.88 -13.30
CA THR A 120 -7.82 -4.60 -13.51
C THR A 120 -7.67 -3.13 -13.86
N LEU A 121 -6.47 -2.55 -13.73
CA LEU A 121 -6.24 -1.15 -14.11
C LEU A 121 -6.74 -0.85 -15.54
N ARG A 122 -6.55 -1.83 -16.45
CA ARG A 122 -6.89 -1.72 -17.88
C ARG A 122 -8.39 -1.84 -18.17
N THR A 123 -9.14 -2.52 -17.30
CA THR A 123 -10.58 -2.79 -17.48
C THR A 123 -11.47 -1.91 -16.62
N MET A 124 -10.91 -1.05 -15.76
CA MET A 124 -11.69 -0.04 -15.04
C MET A 124 -12.35 0.93 -16.02
N ASP A 125 -13.62 1.24 -15.82
CA ASP A 125 -14.28 2.29 -16.58
C ASP A 125 -13.85 3.67 -16.10
N VAL A 126 -13.73 4.60 -17.05
CA VAL A 126 -13.39 6.00 -16.74
C VAL A 126 -14.50 6.64 -15.92
N GLY A 127 -14.14 7.29 -14.81
CA GLY A 127 -15.05 7.96 -13.89
C GLY A 127 -15.69 7.04 -12.84
N LEU A 128 -15.47 5.73 -12.90
CA LEU A 128 -15.92 4.81 -11.85
C LEU A 128 -14.86 4.68 -10.75
N SER A 129 -15.31 4.90 -9.53
CA SER A 129 -14.51 4.69 -8.32
C SER A 129 -14.65 3.25 -7.81
N TYR A 130 -13.52 2.65 -7.46
CA TYR A 130 -13.42 1.31 -6.89
C TYR A 130 -12.88 1.41 -5.48
N GLU A 131 -13.34 0.53 -4.59
CA GLU A 131 -12.77 0.37 -3.24
C GLU A 131 -11.73 -0.75 -3.26
N PRO A 132 -10.42 -0.44 -3.18
CA PRO A 132 -9.36 -1.43 -3.28
C PRO A 132 -9.01 -2.04 -1.90
N SER A 133 -8.31 -3.18 -1.93
CA SER A 133 -7.42 -3.55 -0.81
C SER A 133 -6.06 -2.89 -1.02
N ILE A 134 -5.53 -2.26 0.02
CA ILE A 134 -4.31 -1.45 -0.02
C ILE A 134 -3.31 -2.02 0.97
N TRP A 135 -2.09 -2.19 0.49
CA TRP A 135 -0.95 -2.52 1.32
C TRP A 135 0.15 -1.50 1.08
N ILE A 136 0.60 -0.86 2.15
CA ILE A 136 1.75 0.03 2.16
C ILE A 136 2.84 -0.60 3.02
N VAL A 137 4.05 -0.72 2.51
CA VAL A 137 5.22 -1.07 3.31
C VAL A 137 6.11 0.17 3.40
N ALA A 138 6.20 0.74 4.59
CA ALA A 138 7.14 1.81 4.89
C ALA A 138 8.45 1.21 5.41
N VAL A 139 9.56 1.45 4.71
CA VAL A 139 10.89 0.92 5.03
C VAL A 139 11.75 2.06 5.58
N ASP A 140 12.12 1.95 6.86
CA ASP A 140 13.07 2.84 7.51
C ASP A 140 14.48 2.28 7.31
N THR A 141 15.23 2.88 6.39
CA THR A 141 16.61 2.46 6.09
C THR A 141 17.59 2.84 7.19
N GLY A 142 17.28 3.85 8.03
CA GLY A 142 18.11 4.26 9.16
C GLY A 142 18.03 3.28 10.32
N GLN A 143 16.85 2.69 10.54
CA GLN A 143 16.61 1.70 11.61
C GLN A 143 16.62 0.25 11.13
N ASN A 144 16.76 0.02 9.81
CA ASN A 144 16.65 -1.29 9.17
C ASN A 144 15.35 -2.02 9.56
N ALA A 145 14.23 -1.28 9.50
CA ALA A 145 12.91 -1.76 9.89
C ALA A 145 11.90 -1.59 8.76
N SER A 146 10.85 -2.39 8.76
CA SER A 146 9.76 -2.30 7.79
C SER A 146 8.42 -2.44 8.49
N TYR A 147 7.47 -1.62 8.06
CA TYR A 147 6.18 -1.45 8.70
C TYR A 147 5.08 -1.64 7.67
N GLY A 148 4.23 -2.65 7.88
CA GLY A 148 3.10 -2.94 7.00
C GLY A 148 1.87 -2.17 7.46
N LEU A 149 1.30 -1.35 6.58
CA LEU A 149 0.00 -0.73 6.75
C LEU A 149 -0.98 -1.33 5.77
N LEU A 150 -2.17 -1.66 6.27
CA LEU A 150 -3.15 -2.37 5.49
C LEU A 150 -4.56 -1.84 5.71
N ARG A 151 -5.29 -1.72 4.60
CA ARG A 151 -6.73 -1.56 4.58
C ARG A 151 -7.34 -2.50 3.54
N SER A 152 -8.44 -3.18 3.87
CA SER A 152 -9.11 -4.10 2.97
C SER A 152 -10.60 -4.22 3.32
N PRO A 153 -11.52 -4.15 2.34
CA PRO A 153 -12.95 -4.43 2.56
C PRO A 153 -13.25 -5.88 2.95
N VAL A 154 -12.26 -6.78 2.84
CA VAL A 154 -12.34 -8.22 3.15
C VAL A 154 -11.22 -8.62 4.15
N GLU A 155 -11.45 -9.57 5.06
CA GLU A 155 -10.40 -10.02 6.02
C GLU A 155 -9.20 -10.64 5.27
N LEU A 156 -8.00 -10.29 5.70
CA LEU A 156 -6.71 -10.80 5.19
C LEU A 156 -6.49 -12.31 5.14
N SER A 157 -7.37 -13.13 5.74
CA SER A 157 -7.37 -14.57 5.45
C SER A 157 -7.54 -14.85 3.95
N ASP A 158 -8.06 -13.87 3.20
CA ASP A 158 -8.23 -13.85 1.74
C ASP A 158 -6.97 -13.42 0.94
N VAL A 159 -5.81 -13.17 1.56
CA VAL A 159 -4.54 -12.95 0.82
C VAL A 159 -3.77 -14.26 0.58
N ARG A 160 -4.40 -15.42 0.86
CA ARG A 160 -4.12 -16.62 0.07
C ARG A 160 -4.98 -16.54 -1.18
N PHE A 161 -4.36 -16.74 -2.33
CA PHE A 161 -5.02 -17.07 -3.60
C PHE A 161 -5.94 -18.32 -3.54
N PHE A 162 -6.30 -18.83 -2.35
CA PHE A 162 -7.18 -19.97 -2.13
C PHE A 162 -8.01 -19.84 -0.84
N THR A 163 -9.32 -20.00 -1.02
CA THR A 163 -10.43 -20.34 -0.08
C THR A 163 -11.21 -19.24 0.64
N LEU A 164 -12.46 -19.09 0.19
CA LEU A 164 -13.62 -18.39 0.75
C LEU A 164 -13.92 -18.79 2.20
N ASN A 165 -14.13 -17.81 3.09
CA ASN A 165 -15.36 -17.68 3.89
C ASN A 165 -15.35 -16.47 4.85
N SER A 166 -16.19 -15.47 4.52
CA SER A 166 -16.97 -14.58 5.40
C SER A 166 -16.40 -14.17 6.76
N THR A 167 -15.66 -13.06 6.80
CA THR A 167 -15.29 -12.32 8.02
C THR A 167 -15.02 -10.82 7.73
N PRO A 168 -15.09 -9.92 8.74
CA PRO A 168 -15.24 -8.48 8.51
C PRO A 168 -13.98 -7.75 8.01
N ALA A 169 -14.18 -6.56 7.46
CA ALA A 169 -13.14 -5.69 6.90
C ALA A 169 -11.96 -5.42 7.86
N THR A 170 -10.81 -5.03 7.30
CA THR A 170 -9.60 -4.61 8.04
C THR A 170 -9.28 -3.15 7.72
N PRO A 171 -9.12 -2.25 8.71
CA PRO A 171 -9.24 -2.45 10.16
C PRO A 171 -10.67 -2.82 10.60
N PRO A 172 -10.93 -3.13 11.89
CA PRO A 172 -12.26 -3.49 12.38
C PRO A 172 -13.34 -2.48 11.95
N PRO A 173 -14.61 -2.89 11.79
CA PRO A 173 -15.68 -2.05 11.24
C PRO A 173 -15.84 -0.66 11.88
N GLN A 174 -15.54 -0.54 13.17
CA GLN A 174 -15.56 0.71 13.93
C GLN A 174 -14.59 1.77 13.37
N LEU A 175 -13.48 1.32 12.79
CA LEU A 175 -12.50 2.16 12.10
C LEU A 175 -12.69 2.11 10.59
N TYR A 176 -13.05 0.95 10.03
CA TYR A 176 -13.22 0.77 8.58
C TYR A 176 -14.21 1.75 7.99
N ASN A 177 -15.36 1.89 8.64
CA ASN A 177 -16.49 2.70 8.18
C ASN A 177 -16.28 4.21 8.42
N VAL A 178 -15.15 4.61 9.02
CA VAL A 178 -14.79 6.00 9.27
C VAL A 178 -13.69 6.40 8.29
N GLY A 179 -14.11 7.02 7.18
CA GLY A 179 -13.22 7.45 6.12
C GLY A 179 -13.52 6.78 4.78
N TYR A 180 -12.62 6.93 3.82
CA TYR A 180 -12.75 6.37 2.49
C TYR A 180 -11.40 6.02 1.87
N ALA A 181 -11.44 5.09 0.92
CA ALA A 181 -10.32 4.78 0.05
C ALA A 181 -10.86 4.47 -1.35
N HIS A 182 -10.48 5.29 -2.32
CA HIS A 182 -11.05 5.28 -3.66
C HIS A 182 -9.95 5.23 -4.71
N PHE A 183 -10.07 4.26 -5.60
CA PHE A 183 -9.21 4.11 -6.76
C PHE A 183 -10.04 4.35 -8.02
N THR A 184 -9.77 5.45 -8.70
CA THR A 184 -10.58 5.90 -9.84
C THR A 184 -9.73 5.99 -11.09
N ARG A 185 -10.20 5.43 -12.20
CA ARG A 185 -9.61 5.72 -13.51
C ARG A 185 -10.19 7.04 -14.00
N VAL A 186 -9.37 8.09 -14.05
CA VAL A 186 -9.83 9.44 -14.40
C VAL A 186 -9.71 9.72 -15.91
N GLU A 187 -8.77 9.06 -16.59
CA GLU A 187 -8.58 9.14 -18.04
C GLU A 187 -8.12 7.77 -18.59
N GLU A 188 -7.92 7.67 -19.92
CA GLU A 188 -7.53 6.41 -20.56
C GLU A 188 -6.28 5.78 -19.92
N ASN A 189 -5.26 6.57 -19.60
CA ASN A 189 -4.02 6.07 -19.02
C ASN A 189 -3.69 6.73 -17.68
N ARG A 190 -4.70 7.19 -16.94
CA ARG A 190 -4.50 7.92 -15.69
C ARG A 190 -5.49 7.46 -14.62
N TRP A 191 -4.96 7.19 -13.44
CA TRP A 191 -5.69 6.76 -12.26
C TRP A 191 -5.31 7.66 -11.09
N VAL A 192 -6.26 7.88 -10.20
CA VAL A 192 -6.07 8.61 -8.96
C VAL A 192 -6.46 7.69 -7.82
N PHE A 193 -5.57 7.58 -6.85
CA PHE A 193 -5.83 6.92 -5.58
C PHE A 193 -5.94 7.97 -4.48
N GLU A 194 -7.11 8.04 -3.84
CA GLU A 194 -7.37 8.95 -2.72
C GLU A 194 -7.76 8.14 -1.49
N ALA A 195 -7.15 8.45 -0.36
CA ALA A 195 -7.52 7.88 0.93
C ALA A 195 -7.62 8.98 1.99
N ASP A 196 -8.62 8.85 2.87
CA ASP A 196 -8.65 9.42 4.21
C ASP A 196 -9.29 8.36 5.11
N ALA A 197 -8.48 7.45 5.63
CA ALA A 197 -8.97 6.21 6.22
C ALA A 197 -8.04 5.65 7.30
N TRP A 198 -8.59 4.78 8.13
CA TRP A 198 -7.82 3.97 9.06
C TRP A 198 -7.18 2.76 8.36
N PHE A 199 -5.95 2.47 8.78
CA PHE A 199 -5.15 1.33 8.37
C PHE A 199 -4.70 0.55 9.62
N LEU A 200 -4.65 -0.78 9.51
CA LEU A 200 -3.95 -1.64 10.46
C LEU A 200 -2.45 -1.49 10.23
N LEU A 201 -1.70 -1.18 11.28
CA LEU A 201 -0.24 -1.25 11.32
C LEU A 201 0.19 -2.54 12.02
N LEU A 202 1.08 -3.29 11.37
CA LEU A 202 1.79 -4.42 11.97
C LEU A 202 3.21 -3.97 12.38
N LYS A 203 3.48 -3.91 13.69
CA LYS A 203 4.80 -3.59 14.25
C LYS A 203 5.29 -4.78 15.07
N GLY A 204 5.96 -5.73 14.40
CA GLY A 204 6.29 -7.01 15.02
C GLY A 204 5.04 -7.83 15.30
N THR A 205 4.78 -8.16 16.56
CA THR A 205 3.56 -8.86 17.00
C THR A 205 2.46 -7.92 17.50
N GLU A 206 2.75 -6.62 17.59
CA GLU A 206 1.80 -5.62 18.06
C GLU A 206 0.98 -5.05 16.90
N GLU A 207 -0.31 -4.84 17.15
CA GLU A 207 -1.27 -4.25 16.23
C GLU A 207 -1.62 -2.84 16.70
N TYR A 208 -1.51 -1.88 15.78
CA TYR A 208 -1.99 -0.51 15.99
C TYR A 208 -2.85 -0.10 14.82
N TYR A 209 -3.60 0.97 14.99
CA TYR A 209 -4.34 1.60 13.91
C TYR A 209 -3.91 3.03 13.76
N VAL A 210 -3.71 3.44 12.51
CA VAL A 210 -3.32 4.80 12.18
C VAL A 210 -4.25 5.33 11.10
N LYS A 211 -4.71 6.58 11.25
CA LYS A 211 -5.50 7.26 10.23
C LYS A 211 -4.56 8.00 9.29
N LEU A 212 -4.62 7.70 7.99
CA LEU A 212 -3.83 8.35 6.95
C LEU A 212 -4.74 9.02 5.93
N SER A 213 -4.36 10.21 5.50
CA SER A 213 -4.90 10.91 4.34
C SER A 213 -3.82 11.16 3.30
N PHE A 214 -4.01 10.69 2.07
CA PHE A 214 -3.09 10.95 0.97
C PHE A 214 -3.76 10.78 -0.39
N GLU A 215 -3.15 11.37 -1.39
CA GLU A 215 -3.54 11.26 -2.79
C GLU A 215 -2.33 10.87 -3.63
N THR A 216 -2.52 9.99 -4.59
CA THR A 216 -1.49 9.52 -5.51
C THR A 216 -2.03 9.47 -6.93
N ASP A 217 -1.37 10.18 -7.83
CA ASP A 217 -1.62 10.11 -9.27
C ASP A 217 -0.78 8.99 -9.88
N ILE A 218 -1.38 8.22 -10.78
CA ILE A 218 -0.73 7.13 -11.51
C ILE A 218 -1.03 7.31 -12.98
N GLU A 219 0.00 7.36 -13.82
CA GLU A 219 -0.13 7.53 -15.26
C GLU A 219 0.66 6.43 -15.99
N TYR A 220 0.14 5.93 -17.12
CA TYR A 220 0.89 5.11 -18.05
C TYR A 220 1.26 5.91 -19.30
N ARG A 221 2.56 6.19 -19.48
CA ARG A 221 3.08 6.93 -20.63
C ARG A 221 3.64 5.97 -21.67
N LYS A 222 3.13 6.02 -22.90
CA LYS A 222 3.76 5.35 -24.04
C LYS A 222 5.04 6.12 -24.41
N LEU A 223 6.12 5.38 -24.64
CA LEU A 223 7.40 5.88 -25.15
C LEU A 223 7.41 5.89 -26.68
#